data_AF-A0A2A6RHA3-F1
#
_entry.id   AF-A0A2A6RHA3-F1
#
_cell.length_a   1.000
_cell.length_b   1.000
_cell.length_c   1.000
_cell.angle_alpha   90.00
_cell.angle_beta   90.00
_cell.angle_gamma   90.00
#
_symmetry.space_group_name_H-M   'P 1'
#
loop_
_entity.id
_entity.type
_entity.pdbx_description
1 polymer ?
#
loop_
_entity_poly.entity_id
_entity_poly.type
_entity_poly.pdbx_seq_one_letter_code
_entity_poly.pdbx_strand_id
1 'polypeptide(L)'
;MEQREFEKLLDQVVANLNTELASHGIFTSAKEFEQRVRQIIISFVGTHGVEVDFSPHPHAFPDIAVGKFGVEVKFTLHNTWRSVANSIVESTRNNDIVFIYIVFGKMGGTPEVKWASYDESVIHVRTTHVPRFEVEINPKRSLFKEMGITYKVFSQLSVEEKMKYIRRYARSRLKPGERLWWLEDQPEPEHSLPLEVRLYTSLSHEEKRRLRAEAAILSPKVVSPSRTRNKYDDAVLYILTYHGVICHQARDLFSAGSVALRSNEERGGIYIQRALQDIEHEMYDAAMRLEDALFVEYWGSTYHPRERIKVWLCMADIHAQGWVPSEVLFRKV
;
A
#
# COMPACT_ATOMS: atom_id res chain seq x y z
N MET A 1 -1.25 -18.03 -36.33
CA MET A 1 -2.08 -18.59 -35.24
C MET A 1 -2.87 -17.48 -34.59
N GLU A 2 -4.18 -17.64 -34.54
CA GLU A 2 -5.12 -16.73 -33.88
C GLU A 2 -5.23 -17.01 -32.37
N GLN A 3 -5.70 -16.02 -31.60
CA GLN A 3 -5.78 -16.14 -30.14
C GLN A 3 -6.60 -17.35 -29.70
N ARG A 4 -7.77 -17.56 -30.30
CA ARG A 4 -8.65 -18.68 -29.99
C ARG A 4 -8.05 -20.05 -30.34
N GLU A 5 -7.16 -20.09 -31.33
CA GLU A 5 -6.44 -21.32 -31.68
C GLU A 5 -5.39 -21.65 -30.62
N PHE A 6 -4.68 -20.63 -30.13
CA PHE A 6 -3.70 -20.80 -29.06
C PHE A 6 -4.37 -21.20 -27.74
N GLU A 7 -5.52 -20.63 -27.40
CA GLU A 7 -6.30 -21.02 -26.21
C GLU A 7 -6.75 -22.49 -26.26
N LYS A 8 -7.18 -22.97 -27.44
CA LYS A 8 -7.48 -24.40 -27.64
C LYS A 8 -6.24 -25.28 -27.51
N LEU A 9 -5.08 -24.81 -27.93
CA LEU A 9 -3.81 -25.50 -27.72
C LEU A 9 -3.50 -25.58 -26.22
N LEU A 10 -3.73 -24.52 -25.45
CA LEU A 10 -3.57 -24.54 -23.99
C LEU A 10 -4.53 -25.52 -23.31
N ASP A 11 -5.78 -25.64 -23.78
CA ASP A 11 -6.72 -26.67 -23.32
C ASP A 11 -6.15 -28.08 -23.51
N GLN A 12 -5.54 -28.35 -24.67
CA GLN A 12 -4.91 -29.64 -24.97
C GLN A 12 -3.66 -29.88 -24.10
N VAL A 13 -2.81 -28.86 -23.92
CA VAL A 13 -1.62 -28.92 -23.06
C VAL A 13 -2.02 -29.29 -21.63
N VAL A 14 -3.01 -28.59 -21.08
CA VAL A 14 -3.50 -28.82 -19.72
C VAL A 14 -4.19 -30.18 -19.58
N ALA A 15 -4.96 -30.62 -20.57
CA ALA A 15 -5.56 -31.96 -20.57
C ALA A 15 -4.50 -33.07 -20.56
N ASN A 16 -3.43 -32.91 -21.33
CA ASN A 16 -2.31 -33.84 -21.37
C ASN A 16 -1.60 -33.91 -20.01
N LEU A 17 -1.24 -32.76 -19.44
CA LEU A 17 -0.59 -32.68 -18.12
C LEU A 17 -1.45 -33.27 -17.00
N ASN A 18 -2.76 -33.05 -17.00
CA ASN A 18 -3.66 -33.67 -16.02
C ASN A 18 -3.76 -35.19 -16.20
N THR A 19 -3.70 -35.69 -17.44
CA THR A 19 -3.64 -37.13 -17.71
C THR A 19 -2.35 -37.74 -17.18
N GLU A 20 -1.22 -37.03 -17.31
CA GLU A 20 0.07 -37.44 -16.73
C GLU A 20 0.01 -37.45 -15.21
N LEU A 21 -0.54 -36.42 -14.58
CA LEU A 21 -0.74 -36.39 -13.12
C LEU A 21 -1.53 -37.60 -12.62
N ALA A 22 -2.55 -38.01 -13.36
CA ALA A 22 -3.38 -39.17 -13.01
C ALA A 22 -2.68 -40.52 -13.19
N SER A 23 -1.70 -40.61 -14.10
CA SER A 23 -1.06 -41.88 -14.51
C SER A 23 0.35 -42.08 -13.96
N HIS A 24 1.12 -41.00 -13.79
CA HIS A 24 2.54 -41.03 -13.41
C HIS A 24 2.82 -40.36 -12.05
N GLY A 25 1.78 -39.79 -11.41
CA GLY A 25 1.90 -39.11 -10.12
C GLY A 25 2.21 -37.62 -10.25
N ILE A 26 2.52 -36.97 -9.12
CA ILE A 26 2.74 -35.53 -9.07
C ILE A 26 4.16 -35.14 -9.51
N PHE A 27 4.29 -33.95 -10.12
CA PHE A 27 5.59 -33.32 -10.30
C PHE A 27 6.15 -32.87 -8.94
N THR A 28 7.47 -32.99 -8.77
CA THR A 28 8.12 -32.69 -7.48
C THR A 28 8.86 -31.36 -7.47
N SER A 29 9.17 -30.80 -8.64
CA SER A 29 9.87 -29.53 -8.76
C SER A 29 9.29 -28.62 -9.85
N ALA A 30 9.43 -27.31 -9.63
CA ALA A 30 9.01 -26.29 -10.60
C ALA A 30 9.73 -26.44 -11.95
N LYS A 31 11.03 -26.77 -11.91
CA LYS A 31 11.85 -26.94 -13.12
C LYS A 31 11.39 -28.12 -13.96
N GLU A 32 11.10 -29.25 -13.32
CA GLU A 32 10.55 -30.44 -13.99
C GLU A 32 9.21 -30.13 -14.66
N PHE A 33 8.31 -29.46 -13.93
CA PHE A 33 7.01 -29.06 -14.46
C PHE A 33 7.15 -28.09 -15.65
N GLU A 34 7.97 -27.05 -15.54
CA GLU A 34 8.21 -26.09 -16.62
C GLU A 34 8.79 -26.76 -17.87
N GLN A 35 9.77 -27.65 -17.70
CA GLN A 35 10.34 -28.42 -18.81
C GLN A 35 9.27 -29.28 -19.49
N ARG A 36 8.38 -29.91 -18.73
CA ARG A 36 7.29 -30.72 -19.29
C ARG A 36 6.28 -29.86 -20.05
N VAL A 37 5.85 -28.74 -19.47
CA VAL A 37 4.96 -27.76 -20.16
C VAL A 37 5.57 -27.34 -21.49
N ARG A 38 6.87 -27.00 -21.49
CA ARG A 38 7.61 -26.62 -22.69
C ARG A 38 7.62 -27.73 -23.75
N GLN A 39 7.90 -28.97 -23.36
CA GLN A 39 7.92 -30.12 -24.28
C GLN A 39 6.55 -30.35 -24.94
N ILE A 40 5.47 -30.27 -24.16
CA ILE A 40 4.11 -30.48 -24.67
C ILE A 40 3.69 -29.34 -25.60
N ILE A 41 4.00 -28.08 -25.25
CA ILE A 41 3.76 -26.95 -26.16
C ILE A 41 4.53 -27.16 -27.48
N ILE A 42 5.80 -27.54 -27.41
CA ILE A 42 6.62 -27.78 -28.62
C ILE A 42 6.02 -28.89 -29.49
N SER A 43 5.53 -29.99 -28.92
CA SER A 43 4.95 -31.09 -29.71
C SER A 43 3.67 -30.64 -30.44
N PHE A 44 2.86 -29.79 -29.83
CA PHE A 44 1.69 -29.21 -30.48
C PHE A 44 2.06 -28.13 -31.51
N VAL A 45 3.04 -27.27 -31.24
CA VAL A 45 3.41 -26.18 -32.14
C VAL A 45 4.20 -26.69 -33.36
N GLY A 46 5.06 -27.70 -33.19
CA GLY A 46 5.83 -28.31 -34.28
C GLY A 46 4.94 -28.93 -35.38
N THR A 47 3.71 -29.34 -35.04
CA THR A 47 2.73 -29.82 -36.03
C THR A 47 2.08 -28.68 -36.84
N HIS A 48 2.22 -27.43 -36.41
CA HIS A 48 1.63 -26.24 -37.04
C HIS A 48 2.63 -25.37 -37.81
N GLY A 49 3.90 -25.79 -37.95
CA GLY A 49 4.90 -25.10 -38.77
C GLY A 49 5.35 -23.73 -38.25
N VAL A 50 5.17 -23.46 -36.96
CA VAL A 50 5.60 -22.20 -36.31
C VAL A 50 6.99 -22.39 -35.74
N GLU A 51 7.93 -21.52 -36.10
CA GLU A 51 9.26 -21.46 -35.49
C GLU A 51 9.13 -21.06 -34.01
N VAL A 52 9.54 -21.96 -33.11
CA VAL A 52 9.71 -21.66 -31.69
C VAL A 52 11.14 -21.15 -31.52
N ASP A 53 11.33 -19.96 -30.95
CA ASP A 53 12.68 -19.49 -30.63
C ASP A 53 13.28 -20.37 -29.53
N PHE A 54 14.31 -21.14 -29.89
CA PHE A 54 14.89 -22.21 -29.07
C PHE A 54 15.98 -21.73 -28.11
N SER A 55 16.20 -20.42 -27.95
CA SER A 55 17.20 -19.87 -27.03
C SER A 55 16.65 -18.71 -26.19
N PRO A 56 15.73 -18.97 -25.23
CA PRO A 56 15.30 -17.91 -24.34
C PRO A 56 16.48 -17.41 -23.51
N HIS A 57 16.63 -16.08 -23.43
CA HIS A 57 17.47 -15.46 -22.43
C HIS A 57 17.08 -16.02 -21.05
N PRO A 58 18.02 -16.40 -20.17
CA PRO A 58 17.74 -17.05 -18.87
C PRO A 58 16.80 -16.28 -17.91
N HIS A 59 16.36 -15.07 -18.30
CA HIS A 59 15.53 -14.16 -17.52
C HIS A 59 14.41 -13.50 -18.34
N ALA A 60 14.13 -13.98 -19.56
CA ALA A 60 13.09 -13.40 -20.41
C ALA A 60 11.70 -13.66 -19.81
N PHE A 61 10.88 -12.62 -19.75
CA PHE A 61 9.47 -12.76 -19.39
C PHE A 61 8.61 -12.68 -20.66
N PRO A 62 7.70 -13.65 -20.90
CA PRO A 62 7.38 -14.86 -20.14
C PRO A 62 8.30 -16.06 -20.40
N ASP A 63 8.17 -17.11 -19.58
CA ASP A 63 9.05 -18.30 -19.59
C ASP A 63 9.12 -19.02 -20.95
N ILE A 64 8.01 -19.04 -21.70
CA ILE A 64 7.90 -19.68 -23.02
C ILE A 64 7.26 -18.70 -24.00
N ALA A 65 7.92 -18.47 -25.15
CA ALA A 65 7.43 -17.63 -26.23
C ALA A 65 7.03 -18.47 -27.46
N VAL A 66 5.86 -18.19 -28.03
CA VAL A 66 5.33 -18.82 -29.25
C VAL A 66 4.74 -17.74 -30.16
N GLY A 67 5.57 -17.18 -31.03
CA GLY A 67 5.18 -16.01 -31.84
C GLY A 67 4.72 -14.84 -30.97
N LYS A 68 3.48 -14.37 -31.16
CA LYS A 68 2.86 -13.28 -30.37
C LYS A 68 2.32 -13.71 -29.00
N PHE A 69 2.44 -14.98 -28.64
CA PHE A 69 1.90 -15.57 -27.42
C PHE A 69 3.02 -15.93 -26.44
N GLY A 70 2.72 -15.76 -25.16
CA GLY A 70 3.62 -16.07 -24.08
C GLY A 70 2.96 -16.93 -23.01
N VAL A 71 3.69 -17.89 -22.47
CA VAL A 71 3.24 -18.75 -21.37
C VAL A 71 4.19 -18.59 -20.19
N GLU A 72 3.65 -18.04 -19.11
CA GLU A 72 4.28 -18.01 -17.79
C GLU A 72 3.92 -19.30 -17.04
N VAL A 73 4.92 -20.02 -16.53
CA VAL A 73 4.69 -21.26 -15.80
C VAL A 73 4.73 -20.96 -14.30
N LYS A 74 3.72 -21.47 -13.58
CA LYS A 74 3.67 -21.43 -12.12
C LYS A 74 3.50 -22.84 -11.56
N PHE A 75 4.12 -23.06 -10.41
CA PHE A 75 4.13 -24.36 -9.75
C PHE A 75 4.03 -24.19 -8.24
N THR A 76 3.29 -25.07 -7.58
CA THR A 76 3.23 -25.14 -6.12
C THR A 76 2.96 -26.55 -5.62
N LEU A 77 3.62 -26.92 -4.52
CA LEU A 77 3.34 -28.15 -3.78
C LEU A 77 2.17 -27.98 -2.78
N HIS A 78 1.74 -26.74 -2.55
CA HIS A 78 0.64 -26.44 -1.62
C HIS A 78 -0.71 -26.48 -2.33
N ASN A 79 -1.80 -26.65 -1.58
CA ASN A 79 -3.16 -26.59 -2.12
C ASN A 79 -3.61 -25.13 -2.31
N THR A 80 -2.97 -24.41 -3.23
CA THR A 80 -3.26 -23.00 -3.55
C THR A 80 -3.14 -22.74 -5.04
N TRP A 81 -3.97 -21.84 -5.56
CA TRP A 81 -3.84 -21.31 -6.93
C TRP A 81 -3.17 -19.94 -6.96
N ARG A 82 -2.61 -19.50 -5.82
CA ARG A 82 -1.96 -18.20 -5.68
C ARG A 82 -0.46 -18.33 -5.74
N SER A 83 0.18 -17.43 -6.48
CA SER A 83 1.64 -17.35 -6.54
C SER A 83 2.12 -15.92 -6.78
N VAL A 84 3.37 -15.66 -6.42
CA VAL A 84 4.07 -14.43 -6.79
C VAL A 84 4.55 -14.57 -8.24
N ALA A 85 4.31 -13.54 -9.04
CA ALA A 85 4.71 -13.45 -10.43
C ALA A 85 5.85 -12.43 -10.61
N ASN A 86 5.93 -11.82 -11.80
CA ASN A 86 7.02 -10.94 -12.19
C ASN A 86 6.95 -9.56 -11.53
N SER A 87 8.10 -8.87 -11.60
CA SER A 87 8.24 -7.48 -11.17
C SER A 87 7.34 -6.57 -12.00
N ILE A 88 6.78 -5.52 -11.38
CA ILE A 88 5.99 -4.49 -12.09
C ILE A 88 6.82 -3.75 -13.16
N VAL A 89 8.14 -3.73 -12.99
CA VAL A 89 9.07 -3.02 -13.89
C VAL A 89 9.18 -3.77 -15.21
N GLU A 90 9.14 -5.10 -15.18
CA GLU A 90 9.16 -5.98 -16.36
C GLU A 90 10.33 -5.70 -17.33
N SER A 91 11.52 -5.39 -16.80
CA SER A 91 12.69 -4.98 -17.61
C SER A 91 13.18 -6.04 -18.60
N THR A 92 12.81 -7.31 -18.42
CA THR A 92 13.18 -8.44 -19.28
C THR A 92 12.04 -8.94 -20.15
N ARG A 93 10.96 -8.15 -20.27
CA ARG A 93 9.80 -8.52 -21.08
C ARG A 93 10.16 -8.54 -22.58
N ASN A 94 9.72 -9.59 -23.27
CA ASN A 94 9.75 -9.62 -24.73
C ASN A 94 8.58 -8.79 -25.29
N ASN A 95 8.91 -7.73 -26.05
CA ASN A 95 7.94 -6.79 -26.61
C ASN A 95 7.11 -7.38 -27.77
N ASP A 96 7.58 -8.46 -28.40
CA ASP A 96 6.87 -9.12 -29.49
C ASP A 96 5.66 -9.94 -28.97
N ILE A 97 5.60 -10.17 -27.66
CA ILE A 97 4.53 -10.91 -27.01
C ILE A 97 3.38 -9.98 -26.63
N VAL A 98 2.24 -10.24 -27.25
CA VAL A 98 1.01 -9.46 -27.12
C VAL A 98 0.08 -10.08 -26.08
N PHE A 99 0.00 -11.41 -26.03
CA PHE A 99 -0.90 -12.16 -25.15
C PHE A 99 -0.08 -13.04 -24.22
N ILE A 100 -0.31 -12.92 -22.91
CA ILE A 100 0.38 -13.73 -21.91
C ILE A 100 -0.66 -14.57 -21.17
N TYR A 101 -0.36 -15.85 -21.05
CA TYR A 101 -1.15 -16.83 -20.32
C TYR A 101 -0.33 -17.42 -19.19
N ILE A 102 -1.00 -17.87 -18.13
CA ILE A 102 -0.38 -18.59 -17.03
C ILE A 102 -0.77 -20.06 -17.16
N VAL A 103 0.20 -20.96 -17.14
CA VAL A 103 -0.03 -22.40 -16.90
C VAL A 103 0.42 -22.71 -15.48
N PHE A 104 -0.52 -23.07 -14.62
CA PHE A 104 -0.26 -23.29 -13.20
C PHE A 104 -0.48 -24.77 -12.84
N GLY A 105 0.56 -25.44 -12.35
CA GLY A 105 0.45 -26.74 -11.68
C GLY A 105 0.33 -26.62 -10.16
N LYS A 106 -0.78 -27.09 -9.59
CA LYS A 106 -1.02 -27.20 -8.15
C LYS A 106 -0.95 -28.66 -7.73
N MET A 107 0.08 -29.06 -6.99
CA MET A 107 0.29 -30.46 -6.58
C MET A 107 -0.29 -30.79 -5.19
N GLY A 108 -0.63 -29.79 -4.39
CA GLY A 108 -1.25 -30.00 -3.08
C GLY A 108 -2.77 -30.20 -3.15
N GLY A 109 -3.32 -30.97 -2.21
CA GLY A 109 -4.75 -31.34 -2.23
C GLY A 109 -5.03 -32.32 -3.37
N THR A 110 -6.04 -32.03 -4.20
CA THR A 110 -6.22 -32.73 -5.48
C THR A 110 -5.28 -32.12 -6.53
N PRO A 111 -4.27 -32.85 -7.02
CA PRO A 111 -3.33 -32.34 -8.01
C PRO A 111 -4.06 -31.98 -9.30
N GLU A 112 -3.78 -30.80 -9.84
CA GLU A 112 -4.45 -30.30 -11.03
C GLU A 112 -3.57 -29.26 -11.72
N VAL A 113 -3.66 -29.21 -13.05
CA VAL A 113 -3.08 -28.14 -13.87
C VAL A 113 -4.22 -27.33 -14.49
N LYS A 114 -4.05 -26.01 -14.53
CA LYS A 114 -4.98 -25.09 -15.20
C LYS A 114 -4.22 -24.03 -15.98
N TRP A 115 -4.90 -23.42 -16.95
CA TRP A 115 -4.43 -22.20 -17.57
C TRP A 115 -5.42 -21.06 -17.40
N ALA A 116 -4.94 -19.82 -17.44
CA ALA A 116 -5.76 -18.62 -17.46
C ALA A 116 -5.03 -17.47 -18.16
N SER A 117 -5.75 -16.43 -18.60
CA SER A 117 -5.14 -15.20 -19.10
C SER A 117 -4.40 -14.47 -17.97
N TYR A 118 -3.21 -13.94 -18.26
CA TYR A 118 -2.37 -13.28 -17.26
C TYR A 118 -3.04 -12.04 -16.67
N ASP A 119 -3.63 -11.20 -17.53
CA ASP A 119 -4.30 -9.96 -17.13
C ASP A 119 -5.50 -10.19 -16.20
N GLU A 120 -6.24 -11.26 -16.42
CA GLU A 120 -7.35 -11.68 -15.56
C GLU A 120 -6.87 -12.32 -14.26
N SER A 121 -5.67 -12.90 -14.27
CA SER A 121 -5.11 -13.63 -13.13
C SER A 121 -4.39 -12.73 -12.14
N VAL A 122 -3.91 -11.55 -12.52
CA VAL A 122 -3.25 -10.62 -11.58
C VAL A 122 -4.27 -10.04 -10.59
N ILE A 123 -4.09 -10.32 -9.31
CA ILE A 123 -5.02 -9.93 -8.23
C ILE A 123 -4.48 -8.82 -7.33
N HIS A 124 -3.16 -8.66 -7.24
CA HIS A 124 -2.55 -7.72 -6.30
C HIS A 124 -1.11 -7.36 -6.71
N VAL A 125 -0.56 -6.31 -6.10
CA VAL A 125 0.87 -6.00 -6.13
C VAL A 125 1.42 -6.05 -4.71
N ARG A 126 2.42 -6.90 -4.50
CA ARG A 126 3.17 -6.96 -3.25
C ARG A 126 4.22 -5.86 -3.27
N THR A 127 3.99 -4.81 -2.50
CA THR A 127 4.91 -3.68 -2.33
C THR A 127 6.03 -4.06 -1.37
N THR A 128 7.02 -4.82 -1.85
CA THR A 128 8.31 -5.05 -1.17
C THR A 128 9.39 -4.16 -1.79
N HIS A 129 10.68 -4.44 -1.53
CA HIS A 129 11.83 -3.73 -2.12
C HIS A 129 11.88 -3.80 -3.67
N VAL A 130 11.23 -4.78 -4.28
CA VAL A 130 10.95 -4.86 -5.72
C VAL A 130 9.49 -5.29 -5.88
N PRO A 131 8.56 -4.36 -6.19
CA PRO A 131 7.16 -4.70 -6.24
C PRO A 131 6.86 -5.77 -7.30
N ARG A 132 6.13 -6.81 -6.93
CA ARG A 132 5.77 -7.93 -7.80
C ARG A 132 4.28 -8.14 -7.86
N PHE A 133 3.79 -8.59 -9.01
CA PHE A 133 2.42 -9.03 -9.13
C PHE A 133 2.18 -10.31 -8.32
N GLU A 134 0.98 -10.44 -7.79
CA GLU A 134 0.43 -11.68 -7.26
C GLU A 134 -0.67 -12.14 -8.21
N VAL A 135 -0.61 -13.42 -8.58
CA VAL A 135 -1.53 -14.04 -9.54
C VAL A 135 -2.33 -15.14 -8.86
N GLU A 136 -3.57 -15.32 -9.31
CA GLU A 136 -4.46 -16.39 -8.91
C GLU A 136 -5.22 -16.92 -10.13
N ILE A 137 -5.35 -18.24 -10.28
CA ILE A 137 -6.19 -18.82 -11.34
C ILE A 137 -7.67 -18.62 -10.98
N ASN A 138 -8.43 -18.06 -11.93
CA ASN A 138 -9.87 -17.75 -11.81
C ASN A 138 -10.22 -16.91 -10.56
N PRO A 139 -9.61 -15.72 -10.40
CA PRO A 139 -9.88 -14.90 -9.23
C PRO A 139 -11.25 -14.25 -9.32
N LYS A 140 -11.80 -13.87 -8.16
CA LYS A 140 -13.07 -13.12 -8.11
C LYS A 140 -12.92 -11.69 -8.66
N ARG A 141 -11.71 -11.12 -8.62
CA ARG A 141 -11.40 -9.76 -9.04
C ARG A 141 -10.00 -9.72 -9.64
N SER A 142 -9.83 -8.93 -10.70
CA SER A 142 -8.52 -8.63 -11.31
C SER A 142 -8.09 -7.23 -10.94
N LEU A 143 -6.82 -7.07 -10.59
CA LEU A 143 -6.18 -5.80 -10.27
C LEU A 143 -6.35 -4.78 -11.41
N PHE A 144 -6.17 -5.21 -12.66
CA PHE A 144 -6.26 -4.34 -13.84
C PHE A 144 -7.68 -3.82 -14.04
N LYS A 145 -8.70 -4.66 -13.78
CA LYS A 145 -10.10 -4.23 -13.75
C LYS A 145 -10.37 -3.22 -12.63
N GLU A 146 -9.82 -3.42 -11.43
CA GLU A 146 -9.94 -2.48 -10.31
C GLU A 146 -9.20 -1.14 -10.57
N MET A 147 -8.08 -1.17 -11.29
CA MET A 147 -7.30 0.02 -11.67
C MET A 147 -7.91 0.78 -12.86
N GLY A 148 -8.82 0.16 -13.60
CA GLY A 148 -9.43 0.73 -14.82
C GLY A 148 -8.46 0.82 -16.01
N ILE A 149 -7.49 -0.10 -16.10
CA ILE A 149 -6.49 -0.14 -17.18
C ILE A 149 -6.24 -1.59 -17.61
N THR A 150 -6.00 -1.84 -18.90
CA THR A 150 -5.62 -3.18 -19.36
C THR A 150 -4.14 -3.45 -19.13
N TYR A 151 -3.76 -4.72 -18.96
CA TYR A 151 -2.36 -5.10 -18.82
C TYR A 151 -1.50 -4.65 -20.01
N LYS A 152 -2.04 -4.76 -21.24
CA LYS A 152 -1.36 -4.33 -22.46
C LYS A 152 -0.93 -2.86 -22.39
N VAL A 153 -1.83 -1.97 -21.94
CA VAL A 153 -1.49 -0.55 -21.79
C VAL A 153 -0.56 -0.35 -20.59
N PHE A 154 -0.86 -0.98 -19.46
CA PHE A 154 -0.07 -0.84 -18.23
C PHE A 154 1.41 -1.23 -18.44
N SER A 155 1.68 -2.32 -19.14
CA SER A 155 3.04 -2.84 -19.38
C SER A 155 3.93 -1.89 -20.20
N GLN A 156 3.32 -0.96 -20.97
CA GLN A 156 4.01 0.02 -21.82
C GLN A 156 4.31 1.34 -21.10
N LEU A 157 3.73 1.57 -19.92
CA LEU A 157 3.93 2.79 -19.14
C LEU A 157 5.34 2.88 -18.55
N SER A 158 5.79 4.11 -18.27
CA SER A 158 7.02 4.31 -17.49
C SER A 158 6.86 3.77 -16.07
N VAL A 159 7.98 3.53 -15.36
CA VAL A 159 7.91 3.05 -13.97
C VAL A 159 7.16 4.05 -13.09
N GLU A 160 7.36 5.34 -13.30
CA GLU A 160 6.68 6.42 -12.58
C GLU A 160 5.17 6.37 -12.81
N GLU A 161 4.72 6.19 -14.05
CA GLU A 161 3.32 6.08 -14.40
C GLU A 161 2.67 4.81 -13.84
N LYS A 162 3.36 3.67 -13.93
CA LYS A 162 2.93 2.40 -13.30
C LYS A 162 2.69 2.61 -11.81
N MET A 163 3.62 3.29 -11.12
CA MET A 163 3.51 3.56 -9.68
C MET A 163 2.32 4.44 -9.31
N LYS A 164 1.89 5.38 -10.16
CA LYS A 164 0.66 6.17 -9.94
C LYS A 164 -0.58 5.27 -9.84
N TYR A 165 -0.71 4.29 -10.74
CA TYR A 165 -1.82 3.33 -10.68
C TYR A 165 -1.76 2.45 -9.42
N ILE A 166 -0.57 1.94 -9.06
CA ILE A 166 -0.39 1.12 -7.86
C ILE A 166 -0.69 1.92 -6.58
N ARG A 167 -0.26 3.19 -6.51
CA ARG A 167 -0.56 4.09 -5.40
C ARG A 167 -2.04 4.34 -5.24
N ARG A 168 -2.74 4.70 -6.33
CA ARG A 168 -4.18 4.92 -6.32
C ARG A 168 -4.94 3.67 -5.86
N TYR A 169 -4.54 2.50 -6.36
CA TYR A 169 -5.07 1.21 -5.94
C TYR A 169 -4.83 0.91 -4.46
N ALA A 170 -3.62 1.17 -3.95
CA ALA A 170 -3.31 0.97 -2.53
C ALA A 170 -4.15 1.89 -1.63
N ARG A 171 -4.31 3.17 -2.02
CA ARG A 171 -5.12 4.14 -1.29
C ARG A 171 -6.60 3.76 -1.23
N SER A 172 -7.18 3.24 -2.32
CA SER A 172 -8.59 2.81 -2.33
C SER A 172 -8.90 1.63 -1.40
N ARG A 173 -7.86 0.98 -0.85
CA ARG A 173 -8.00 -0.14 0.10
C ARG A 173 -7.80 0.25 1.56
N LEU A 174 -7.43 1.50 1.83
CA LEU A 174 -7.26 2.01 3.19
C LEU A 174 -8.63 2.12 3.88
N LYS A 175 -8.69 1.69 5.14
CA LYS A 175 -9.86 1.94 5.99
C LYS A 175 -9.87 3.41 6.47
N PRO A 176 -11.03 3.93 6.92
CA PRO A 176 -11.09 5.23 7.58
C PRO A 176 -10.06 5.31 8.72
N GLY A 177 -9.13 6.25 8.63
CA GLY A 177 -8.04 6.45 9.60
C GLY A 177 -6.71 5.75 9.28
N GLU A 178 -6.64 4.90 8.25
CA GLU A 178 -5.36 4.33 7.79
C GLU A 178 -4.69 5.29 6.78
N ARG A 179 -3.39 5.54 6.92
CA ARG A 179 -2.60 6.39 6.01
C ARG A 179 -1.34 5.67 5.53
N LEU A 180 -0.93 5.92 4.28
CA LEU A 180 0.30 5.39 3.69
C LEU A 180 1.42 6.43 3.82
N TRP A 181 2.37 6.21 4.73
CA TRP A 181 3.45 7.15 5.04
C TRP A 181 4.57 7.22 3.98
N TRP A 182 4.55 6.38 2.93
CA TRP A 182 5.62 6.30 1.91
C TRP A 182 5.15 6.47 0.45
N LEU A 183 3.89 6.82 0.21
CA LEU A 183 3.33 6.91 -1.14
C LEU A 183 2.77 8.31 -1.42
N GLU A 184 3.61 9.33 -1.29
CA GLU A 184 3.29 10.65 -1.83
C GLU A 184 3.48 10.67 -3.34
N ASP A 185 2.58 11.36 -4.04
CA ASP A 185 2.41 11.36 -5.50
C ASP A 185 2.85 12.69 -6.12
N GLN A 186 3.61 13.52 -5.40
CA GLN A 186 3.93 14.86 -5.88
C GLN A 186 5.29 14.89 -6.61
N PRO A 187 5.38 15.54 -7.79
CA PRO A 187 6.62 15.75 -8.52
C PRO A 187 7.67 16.53 -7.72
N GLU A 188 7.21 17.31 -6.74
CA GLU A 188 8.00 17.97 -5.73
C GLU A 188 7.29 17.73 -4.39
N PRO A 189 7.96 17.15 -3.38
CA PRO A 189 7.38 17.13 -2.06
C PRO A 189 7.44 18.55 -1.51
N GLU A 190 6.29 19.22 -1.33
CA GLU A 190 6.21 20.42 -0.47
C GLU A 190 6.76 20.11 0.94
N HIS A 191 6.78 18.82 1.32
CA HIS A 191 7.43 18.31 2.53
C HIS A 191 8.35 17.14 2.20
N SER A 192 9.60 17.43 1.81
CA SER A 192 10.62 16.39 1.67
C SER A 192 10.97 15.86 3.06
N LEU A 193 10.37 14.72 3.45
CA LEU A 193 10.74 14.05 4.68
C LEU A 193 12.23 13.71 4.65
N PRO A 194 12.96 13.90 5.76
CA PRO A 194 14.29 13.32 5.89
C PRO A 194 14.22 11.80 5.66
N LEU A 195 15.15 11.26 4.86
CA LEU A 195 15.29 9.81 4.65
C LEU A 195 15.54 9.05 5.97
N GLU A 196 16.04 9.76 6.98
CA GLU A 196 16.27 9.23 8.32
C GLU A 196 15.03 9.36 9.20
N VAL A 197 14.54 8.23 9.70
CA VAL A 197 13.48 8.20 10.70
C VAL A 197 14.04 8.68 12.04
N ARG A 198 13.46 9.75 12.58
CA ARG A 198 13.89 10.36 13.85
C ARG A 198 12.99 9.93 15.00
N LEU A 199 13.55 9.78 16.20
CA LEU A 199 12.75 9.54 17.40
C LEU A 199 12.34 10.88 18.01
N TYR A 200 11.07 11.03 18.39
CA TYR A 200 10.61 12.26 19.04
C TYR A 200 11.43 12.59 20.29
N THR A 201 11.92 11.57 21.01
CA THR A 201 12.74 11.73 22.22
C THR A 201 14.11 12.36 21.96
N SER A 202 14.67 12.23 20.75
CA SER A 202 15.97 12.82 20.39
C SER A 202 15.89 14.26 19.87
N LEU A 203 14.68 14.78 19.64
CA LEU A 203 14.47 16.14 19.14
C LEU A 203 14.82 17.22 20.19
N SER A 204 15.11 18.44 19.71
CA SER A 204 15.30 19.61 20.57
C SER A 204 14.01 19.95 21.32
N HIS A 205 14.12 20.69 22.42
CA HIS A 205 12.95 21.09 23.21
C HIS A 205 11.98 21.96 22.40
N GLU A 206 12.50 22.90 21.62
CA GLU A 206 11.74 23.76 20.73
C GLU A 206 10.99 22.96 19.66
N GLU A 207 11.67 22.02 18.99
CA GLU A 207 11.07 21.18 17.95
C GLU A 207 9.97 20.28 18.55
N LYS A 208 10.19 19.72 19.74
CA LYS A 208 9.17 18.97 20.48
C LYS A 208 7.93 19.82 20.74
N ARG A 209 8.10 21.06 21.21
CA ARG A 209 6.96 21.95 21.49
C ARG A 209 6.19 22.30 20.23
N ARG A 210 6.90 22.64 19.15
CA ARG A 210 6.30 22.93 17.84
C ARG A 210 5.48 21.75 17.31
N LEU A 211 6.08 20.56 17.23
CA LEU A 211 5.39 19.37 16.71
C LEU A 211 4.20 18.97 17.57
N ARG A 212 4.30 19.11 18.90
CA ARG A 212 3.19 18.85 19.81
C ARG A 212 2.03 19.82 19.59
N ALA A 213 2.33 21.10 19.35
CA ALA A 213 1.31 22.11 19.07
C ALA A 213 0.64 21.90 17.71
N GLU A 214 1.40 21.60 16.66
CA GLU A 214 0.86 21.25 15.33
C GLU A 214 -0.03 20.00 15.41
N ALA A 215 0.41 18.97 16.12
CA ALA A 215 -0.38 17.76 16.30
C ALA A 215 -1.65 18.00 17.15
N ALA A 216 -1.57 18.87 18.17
CA ALA A 216 -2.71 19.25 18.99
C ALA A 216 -3.76 20.04 18.20
N ILE A 217 -3.32 20.99 17.37
CA ILE A 217 -4.25 21.80 16.57
C ILE A 217 -4.92 20.93 15.49
N LEU A 218 -4.21 20.01 14.85
CA LEU A 218 -4.82 19.13 13.85
C LEU A 218 -5.73 18.06 14.46
N SER A 219 -5.53 17.67 15.73
CA SER A 219 -6.32 16.63 16.39
C SER A 219 -7.05 17.14 17.64
N PRO A 220 -8.24 17.75 17.51
CA PRO A 220 -9.07 18.14 18.66
C PRO A 220 -9.37 16.99 19.62
N LYS A 221 -9.45 15.75 19.10
CA LYS A 221 -9.74 14.53 19.86
C LYS A 221 -8.75 14.27 21.02
N VAL A 222 -7.58 14.90 21.04
CA VAL A 222 -6.61 14.79 22.15
C VAL A 222 -7.17 15.24 23.51
N VAL A 223 -8.27 16.00 23.55
CA VAL A 223 -8.94 16.39 24.82
C VAL A 223 -9.90 15.32 25.37
N SER A 224 -10.16 14.25 24.62
CA SER A 224 -11.08 13.18 25.00
C SER A 224 -10.69 12.52 26.34
N PRO A 225 -11.62 11.87 27.06
CA PRO A 225 -11.33 11.17 28.31
C PRO A 225 -10.17 10.17 28.19
N SER A 226 -9.42 9.95 29.28
CA SER A 226 -8.22 9.09 29.28
C SER A 226 -8.46 7.65 28.82
N ARG A 227 -9.67 7.11 28.97
CA ARG A 227 -10.06 5.76 28.52
C ARG A 227 -10.45 5.68 27.06
N THR A 228 -10.50 6.81 26.35
CA THR A 228 -10.85 6.86 24.93
C THR A 228 -9.74 6.18 24.13
N ARG A 229 -10.09 5.10 23.44
CA ARG A 229 -9.17 4.41 22.54
C ARG A 229 -8.83 5.35 21.38
N ASN A 230 -7.58 5.30 20.92
CA ASN A 230 -7.17 5.92 19.67
C ASN A 230 -7.35 7.45 19.63
N LYS A 231 -7.29 8.13 20.80
CA LYS A 231 -7.44 9.60 20.88
C LYS A 231 -6.19 10.38 20.47
N TYR A 232 -5.07 9.69 20.29
CA TYR A 232 -3.79 10.28 19.88
C TYR A 232 -3.36 9.81 18.48
N ASP A 233 -4.13 8.96 17.82
CA ASP A 233 -3.74 8.32 16.55
C ASP A 233 -3.47 9.38 15.47
N ASP A 234 -4.36 10.36 15.30
CA ASP A 234 -4.19 11.42 14.30
C ASP A 234 -2.96 12.28 14.60
N ALA A 235 -2.72 12.59 15.88
CA ALA A 235 -1.54 13.34 16.32
C ALA A 235 -0.24 12.57 16.02
N VAL A 236 -0.22 11.26 16.26
CA VAL A 236 0.94 10.40 15.96
C VAL A 236 1.13 10.24 14.45
N LEU A 237 0.06 10.02 13.70
CA LEU A 237 0.09 9.89 12.25
C LEU A 237 0.57 11.17 11.59
N TYR A 238 0.18 12.34 12.10
CA TYR A 238 0.70 13.62 11.63
C TYR A 238 2.22 13.72 11.80
N ILE A 239 2.71 13.50 13.02
CA ILE A 239 4.14 13.61 13.34
C ILE A 239 4.95 12.59 12.52
N LEU A 240 4.41 11.39 12.29
CA LEU A 240 5.08 10.38 11.47
C LEU A 240 5.08 10.75 9.98
N THR A 241 3.92 11.11 9.43
CA THR A 241 3.72 11.25 7.98
C THR A 241 4.30 12.55 7.45
N TYR A 242 4.26 13.63 8.23
CA TYR A 242 4.71 14.96 7.77
C TYR A 242 6.08 15.38 8.29
N HIS A 243 6.58 14.69 9.33
CA HIS A 243 7.89 15.02 9.90
C HIS A 243 8.84 13.82 9.97
N GLY A 244 8.41 12.61 9.59
CA GLY A 244 9.27 11.41 9.63
C GLY A 244 9.68 11.04 11.06
N VAL A 245 8.91 11.48 12.06
CA VAL A 245 9.24 11.34 13.48
C VAL A 245 8.36 10.27 14.12
N ILE A 246 8.99 9.29 14.77
CA ILE A 246 8.28 8.28 15.55
C ILE A 246 8.04 8.79 16.97
N CYS A 247 6.77 8.79 17.39
CA CYS A 247 6.34 9.14 18.74
C CYS A 247 5.77 7.93 19.50
N HIS A 248 6.64 7.08 20.05
CA HIS A 248 6.23 5.89 20.80
C HIS A 248 5.58 6.22 22.17
N GLN A 249 5.76 7.44 22.65
CA GLN A 249 5.29 7.96 23.95
C GLN A 249 4.15 8.99 23.83
N ALA A 250 3.34 8.90 22.77
CA ALA A 250 2.33 9.90 22.43
C ALA A 250 1.41 10.33 23.59
N ARG A 251 0.94 9.39 24.41
CA ARG A 251 0.10 9.69 25.59
C ARG A 251 0.78 10.68 26.54
N ASP A 252 2.07 10.48 26.77
CA ASP A 252 2.83 11.23 27.77
C ASP A 252 3.10 12.66 27.28
N LEU A 253 3.10 12.91 25.97
CA LEU A 253 3.17 14.27 25.41
C LEU A 253 2.01 15.16 25.84
N PHE A 254 0.86 14.56 26.14
CA PHE A 254 -0.39 15.28 26.39
C PHE A 254 -0.88 15.13 27.83
N SER A 255 -0.41 14.14 28.58
CA SER A 255 -0.97 13.81 29.90
C SER A 255 0.05 13.46 30.98
N ALA A 256 1.36 13.51 30.69
CA ALA A 256 2.37 13.28 31.72
C ALA A 256 2.51 14.49 32.65
N GLY A 257 2.87 14.21 33.92
CA GLY A 257 3.15 15.26 34.90
C GLY A 257 4.31 16.18 34.49
N SER A 258 5.31 15.67 33.76
CA SER A 258 6.44 16.45 33.21
C SER A 258 6.04 17.52 32.19
N VAL A 259 4.80 17.43 31.68
CA VAL A 259 4.21 18.39 30.77
C VAL A 259 3.18 19.24 31.49
N ALA A 260 2.26 18.60 32.23
CA ALA A 260 1.16 19.28 32.92
C ALA A 260 1.60 20.16 34.10
N LEU A 261 2.78 19.89 34.69
CA LEU A 261 3.28 20.62 35.85
C LEU A 261 4.42 21.59 35.51
N ARG A 262 4.76 21.77 34.23
CA ARG A 262 5.89 22.58 33.81
C ARG A 262 5.73 24.07 34.13
N SER A 263 4.51 24.58 33.95
CA SER A 263 4.19 26.00 34.21
C SER A 263 3.64 26.21 35.62
N ASN A 264 3.22 25.15 36.31
CA ASN A 264 2.71 25.16 37.69
C ASN A 264 2.94 23.80 38.36
N GLU A 265 3.78 23.75 39.40
CA GLU A 265 4.19 22.52 40.09
C GLU A 265 3.12 21.90 41.01
N GLU A 266 1.99 22.60 41.23
CA GLU A 266 0.90 22.14 42.09
C GLU A 266 0.26 20.85 41.56
N ARG A 267 0.25 19.78 42.36
CA ARG A 267 -0.34 18.50 41.94
C ARG A 267 -1.88 18.54 42.00
N GLY A 268 -2.51 17.89 41.03
CA GLY A 268 -3.97 17.84 40.89
C GLY A 268 -4.48 18.57 39.64
N GLY A 269 -5.79 18.49 39.38
CA GLY A 269 -6.42 19.12 38.21
C GLY A 269 -6.29 18.32 36.90
N ILE A 270 -6.66 18.96 35.79
CA ILE A 270 -6.78 18.34 34.47
C ILE A 270 -5.45 18.47 33.72
N TYR A 271 -4.67 17.40 33.68
CA TYR A 271 -3.31 17.42 33.13
C TYR A 271 -3.27 17.78 31.65
N ILE A 272 -4.25 17.31 30.87
CA ILE A 272 -4.35 17.65 29.45
C ILE A 272 -4.61 19.14 29.23
N GLN A 273 -5.48 19.76 30.05
CA GLN A 273 -5.74 21.18 30.00
C GLN A 273 -4.44 21.96 30.23
N ARG A 274 -3.72 21.65 31.31
CA ARG A 274 -2.45 22.33 31.62
C ARG A 274 -1.38 22.10 30.56
N ALA A 275 -1.31 20.89 30.02
CA ALA A 275 -0.38 20.54 28.95
C ALA A 275 -0.63 21.34 27.66
N LEU A 276 -1.89 21.65 27.35
CA LEU A 276 -2.26 22.50 26.21
C LEU A 276 -2.07 23.98 26.53
N GLN A 277 -2.43 24.43 27.73
CA GLN A 277 -2.16 25.80 28.20
C GLN A 277 -0.68 26.17 28.12
N ASP A 278 0.21 25.21 28.42
CA ASP A 278 1.66 25.38 28.27
C ASP A 278 2.10 25.68 26.84
N ILE A 279 1.34 25.33 25.80
CA ILE A 279 1.69 25.51 24.37
C ILE A 279 0.65 26.32 23.56
N GLU A 280 -0.18 27.12 24.22
CA GLU A 280 -1.22 27.91 23.52
C GLU A 280 -0.63 28.83 22.46
N HIS A 281 0.52 29.45 22.74
CA HIS A 281 1.21 30.31 21.77
C HIS A 281 1.61 29.52 20.52
N GLU A 282 2.29 28.38 20.69
CA GLU A 282 2.70 27.55 19.57
C GLU A 282 1.51 26.95 18.81
N MET A 283 0.40 26.66 19.49
CA MET A 283 -0.84 26.21 18.85
C MET A 283 -1.47 27.32 18.00
N TYR A 284 -1.46 28.56 18.50
CA TYR A 284 -1.92 29.72 17.75
C TYR A 284 -1.06 29.96 16.50
N ASP A 285 0.27 29.93 16.64
CA ASP A 285 1.19 30.06 15.52
C ASP A 285 0.99 28.96 14.47
N ALA A 286 0.79 27.71 14.93
CA ALA A 286 0.48 26.59 14.04
C ALA A 286 -0.85 26.80 13.31
N ALA A 287 -1.88 27.28 14.01
CA ALA A 287 -3.16 27.60 13.39
C ALA A 287 -3.03 28.69 12.32
N MET A 288 -2.10 29.65 12.45
CA MET A 288 -1.86 30.66 11.41
C MET A 288 -1.01 30.16 10.25
N ARG A 289 0.01 29.34 10.52
CA ARG A 289 1.05 28.97 9.56
C ARG A 289 0.72 27.72 8.73
N LEU A 290 0.04 26.73 9.31
CA LEU A 290 -0.22 25.46 8.62
C LEU A 290 -1.12 25.67 7.39
N GLU A 291 -0.85 24.90 6.35
CA GLU A 291 -1.55 24.97 5.07
C GLU A 291 -2.98 24.46 5.15
N ASP A 292 -3.87 25.01 4.31
CA ASP A 292 -5.28 24.62 4.25
C ASP A 292 -5.50 23.12 3.98
N ALA A 293 -4.61 22.51 3.19
CA ALA A 293 -4.68 21.09 2.84
C ALA A 293 -4.68 20.18 4.08
N LEU A 294 -3.89 20.52 5.11
CA LEU A 294 -3.85 19.79 6.37
C LEU A 294 -5.19 19.87 7.12
N PHE A 295 -5.86 21.03 7.13
CA PHE A 295 -7.15 21.16 7.79
C PHE A 295 -8.25 20.42 7.02
N VAL A 296 -8.23 20.44 5.69
CA VAL A 296 -9.13 19.60 4.88
C VAL A 296 -8.91 18.11 5.20
N GLU A 297 -7.66 17.68 5.33
CA GLU A 297 -7.32 16.29 5.62
C GLU A 297 -7.72 15.82 7.03
N TYR A 298 -7.57 16.68 8.04
CA TYR A 298 -7.77 16.31 9.45
C TYR A 298 -9.14 16.71 10.00
N TRP A 299 -9.73 17.80 9.51
CA TRP A 299 -11.04 18.30 9.95
C TRP A 299 -12.14 18.09 8.90
N GLY A 300 -11.79 17.65 7.69
CA GLY A 300 -12.72 17.49 6.57
C GLY A 300 -13.14 18.82 5.92
N SER A 301 -12.62 19.95 6.39
CA SER A 301 -12.94 21.31 5.93
C SER A 301 -11.82 22.27 6.30
N THR A 302 -11.69 23.38 5.57
CA THR A 302 -10.79 24.48 5.95
C THR A 302 -11.57 25.73 6.34
N TYR A 303 -10.92 26.57 7.14
CA TYR A 303 -11.43 27.84 7.66
C TYR A 303 -10.33 28.88 7.56
N HIS A 304 -10.73 30.15 7.49
CA HIS A 304 -9.77 31.24 7.50
C HIS A 304 -8.85 31.12 8.73
N PRO A 305 -7.52 31.36 8.63
CA PRO A 305 -6.58 31.10 9.73
C PRO A 305 -7.02 31.67 11.08
N ARG A 306 -7.53 32.91 11.08
CA ARG A 306 -8.06 33.60 12.28
C ARG A 306 -9.24 32.92 12.96
N GLU A 307 -9.98 32.06 12.25
CA GLU A 307 -11.13 31.34 12.79
C GLU A 307 -10.77 29.94 13.28
N ARG A 308 -9.62 29.40 12.90
CA ARG A 308 -9.24 28.00 13.17
C ARG A 308 -9.21 27.66 14.66
N ILE A 309 -8.73 28.57 15.53
CA ILE A 309 -8.76 28.35 16.99
C ILE A 309 -10.20 28.24 17.51
N LYS A 310 -11.09 29.13 17.06
CA LYS A 310 -12.51 29.10 17.45
C LYS A 310 -13.17 27.79 17.03
N VAL A 311 -12.94 27.35 15.78
CA VAL A 311 -13.48 26.08 15.28
C VAL A 311 -12.87 24.89 16.03
N TRP A 312 -11.56 24.92 16.29
CA TRP A 312 -10.87 23.91 17.09
C TRP A 312 -11.50 23.75 18.47
N LEU A 313 -11.80 24.86 19.15
CA LEU A 313 -12.46 24.85 20.46
C LEU A 313 -13.87 24.25 20.39
N CYS A 314 -14.66 24.58 19.35
CA CYS A 314 -15.97 23.96 19.15
C CYS A 314 -15.86 22.43 18.96
N MET A 315 -14.87 21.95 18.22
CA MET A 315 -14.63 20.51 18.05
C MET A 315 -14.11 19.86 19.34
N ALA A 316 -13.23 20.55 20.07
CA ALA A 316 -12.67 20.08 21.33
C ALA A 316 -13.75 19.94 22.41
N ASP A 317 -14.68 20.89 22.50
CA ASP A 317 -15.80 20.84 23.45
C ASP A 317 -16.71 19.60 23.23
N ILE A 318 -16.87 19.16 21.98
CA ILE A 318 -17.63 17.94 21.65
C ILE A 318 -16.91 16.67 22.18
N HIS A 319 -15.58 16.70 22.23
CA HIS A 319 -14.77 15.56 22.65
C HIS A 319 -14.46 15.53 24.14
N ALA A 320 -14.36 16.69 24.78
CA ALA A 320 -14.00 16.79 26.19
C ALA A 320 -15.14 16.30 27.10
N GLN A 321 -14.77 15.77 28.28
CA GLN A 321 -15.73 15.41 29.31
C GLN A 321 -15.19 15.87 30.67
N GLY A 322 -16.06 16.50 31.47
CA GLY A 322 -15.70 17.01 32.80
C GLY A 322 -14.98 18.37 32.79
N TRP A 323 -14.82 18.98 31.63
CA TRP A 323 -14.36 20.37 31.44
C TRP A 323 -14.74 20.85 30.04
N VAL A 324 -14.72 22.16 29.84
CA VAL A 324 -15.05 22.81 28.57
C VAL A 324 -13.80 23.53 28.05
N PRO A 325 -13.08 22.98 27.06
CA PRO A 325 -11.91 23.61 26.46
C PRO A 325 -12.09 25.09 26.10
N SER A 326 -13.22 25.47 25.47
CA SER A 326 -13.52 26.86 25.12
C SER A 326 -13.66 27.80 26.33
N GLU A 327 -13.90 27.25 27.52
CA GLU A 327 -14.01 28.05 28.74
C GLU A 327 -12.66 28.38 29.39
N VAL A 328 -11.60 27.65 29.05
CA VAL A 328 -10.34 27.69 29.81
C VAL A 328 -9.08 27.84 28.96
N LEU A 329 -9.14 27.50 27.67
CA LEU A 329 -8.02 27.64 26.74
C LEU A 329 -8.08 28.95 25.97
N PHE A 330 -6.92 29.44 25.55
CA PHE A 330 -6.73 30.66 24.74
C PHE A 330 -7.37 31.92 25.35
N ARG A 331 -7.41 32.02 26.68
CA ARG A 331 -7.97 33.20 27.37
C ARG A 331 -7.08 34.43 27.32
N LYS A 332 -5.81 34.24 26.99
CA LYS A 332 -4.75 35.27 27.04
C LYS A 332 -4.09 35.53 25.68
N VAL A 333 -4.52 34.82 24.64
CA VAL A 333 -3.92 34.82 23.31
C VAL A 333 -4.84 35.53 22.33
#